data_AF-A0A1I4BZE8-F1
#
_entry.id   AF-A0A1I4BZE8-F1
#
_cell.length_a   1.000
_cell.length_b   1.000
_cell.length_c   1.000
_cell.angle_alpha   90.00
_cell.angle_beta   90.00
_cell.angle_gamma   90.00
#
_symmetry.space_group_name_H-M   'P 1'
#
loop_
_entity.id
_entity.type
_entity.pdbx_description
1 polymer ?
#
loop_
_entity_poly.entity_id
_entity_poly.type
_entity_poly.pdbx_seq_one_letter_code
_entity_poly.pdbx_strand_id
1 'polypeptide(L)'
;MPKFRENAGTPKFSRKFCLLVAAVSAGVMFGCAPPPVPPTALTYQITVPESRKIALVAPSAPLATIADIEKAARIETGCRATAIDRVYQAAGSDRDVIVPSSVYRGFGGRIPVTLACR
;
A
#
# COMPACT_ATOMS: atom_id res chain seq x y z
N MET A 1 -46.01 26.23 26.85
CA MET A 1 -45.11 27.28 26.33
C MET A 1 -44.59 26.86 24.96
N PRO A 2 -45.13 27.40 23.85
CA PRO A 2 -44.54 27.23 22.53
C PRO A 2 -43.49 28.33 22.28
N LYS A 3 -42.30 27.99 21.79
CA LYS A 3 -41.42 28.94 21.10
C LYS A 3 -40.64 28.26 19.99
N PHE A 4 -41.26 28.31 18.82
CA PHE A 4 -40.64 28.26 17.51
C PHE A 4 -39.87 29.57 17.28
N ARG A 5 -38.63 29.51 16.77
CA ARG A 5 -37.93 30.59 16.04
C ARG A 5 -36.74 29.97 15.30
N GLU A 6 -36.83 29.67 14.00
CA GLU A 6 -36.57 30.56 12.85
C GLU A 6 -35.16 31.17 12.81
N ASN A 7 -34.34 30.67 11.86
CA ASN A 7 -33.70 31.44 10.78
C ASN A 7 -32.94 30.45 9.87
N ALA A 8 -33.42 30.14 8.66
CA ALA A 8 -33.44 30.96 7.43
C ALA A 8 -32.11 30.91 6.67
N GLY A 9 -32.14 30.17 5.56
CA GLY A 9 -31.05 30.03 4.59
C GLY A 9 -31.53 29.29 3.33
N THR A 10 -32.62 29.76 2.72
CA THR A 10 -33.06 29.41 1.35
C THR A 10 -32.59 30.49 0.37
N PRO A 11 -32.34 30.16 -0.90
CA PRO A 11 -33.44 30.15 -1.90
C PRO A 11 -33.35 28.92 -2.83
N LYS A 12 -34.42 28.15 -3.06
CA LYS A 12 -35.46 28.37 -4.09
C LYS A 12 -34.92 29.03 -5.37
N PHE A 13 -34.63 28.25 -6.42
CA PHE A 13 -35.30 28.45 -7.71
C PHE A 13 -35.19 27.21 -8.62
N SER A 14 -36.32 26.53 -8.73
CA SER A 14 -36.67 25.67 -9.85
C SER A 14 -36.49 26.44 -11.17
N ARG A 15 -35.71 25.91 -12.10
CA ARG A 15 -35.90 26.09 -13.54
C ARG A 15 -35.15 25.00 -14.29
N LYS A 16 -35.91 24.01 -14.78
CA LYS A 16 -35.82 23.49 -16.14
C LYS A 16 -34.53 23.90 -16.88
N PHE A 17 -33.50 23.08 -16.81
CA PHE A 17 -32.63 22.89 -17.97
C PHE A 17 -32.37 21.41 -18.11
N CYS A 18 -33.34 20.80 -18.79
CA CYS A 18 -33.10 19.61 -19.58
C CYS A 18 -31.95 19.95 -20.53
N LEU A 19 -30.74 19.46 -20.25
CA LEU A 19 -29.82 19.15 -21.33
C LEU A 19 -29.71 17.63 -21.40
N LEU A 20 -30.64 17.11 -22.17
CA LEU A 20 -30.64 15.76 -22.70
C LEU A 20 -29.42 15.64 -23.62
N VAL A 21 -28.38 14.93 -23.18
CA VAL A 21 -27.40 14.34 -24.10
C VAL A 21 -27.49 12.83 -23.90
N ALA A 22 -28.50 12.26 -24.56
CA ALA A 22 -28.47 10.85 -24.94
C ALA A 22 -27.69 10.75 -26.25
N ALA A 23 -26.47 10.22 -26.19
CA ALA A 23 -25.81 9.66 -27.36
C ALA A 23 -25.25 8.28 -26.98
N VAL A 24 -26.00 7.29 -27.46
CA VAL A 24 -25.70 5.86 -27.52
C VAL A 24 -24.36 5.64 -28.21
N SER A 25 -23.44 4.89 -27.58
CA SER A 25 -22.80 3.68 -28.15
C SER A 25 -21.54 3.25 -27.37
N ALA A 26 -21.40 1.94 -27.24
CA ALA A 26 -20.19 1.18 -26.91
C ALA A 26 -19.75 1.11 -25.43
N GLY A 27 -20.36 0.14 -24.73
CA GLY A 27 -19.69 -0.84 -23.86
C GLY A 27 -18.55 -0.38 -22.96
N VAL A 28 -18.83 -0.25 -21.67
CA VAL A 28 -17.89 -0.66 -20.62
C VAL A 28 -18.70 -1.33 -19.51
N MET A 29 -18.43 -2.62 -19.29
CA MET A 29 -18.93 -3.35 -18.14
C MET A 29 -18.53 -2.62 -16.85
N PHE A 30 -19.49 -2.02 -16.14
CA PHE A 30 -19.28 -1.73 -14.72
C PHE A 30 -19.49 -3.02 -13.94
N GLY A 31 -18.50 -3.92 -14.03
CA GLY A 31 -18.33 -4.95 -13.02
C GLY A 31 -18.13 -4.25 -11.69
N CYS A 32 -18.99 -4.54 -10.71
CA CYS A 32 -18.69 -4.27 -9.31
C CYS A 32 -17.47 -5.11 -8.93
N ALA A 33 -16.28 -4.60 -9.23
CA ALA A 33 -15.05 -5.07 -8.63
C ALA A 33 -15.22 -4.91 -7.11
N PRO A 34 -15.00 -5.96 -6.29
CA PRO A 34 -15.04 -5.83 -4.85
C PRO A 34 -14.08 -4.70 -4.43
N PRO A 35 -14.46 -3.86 -3.45
CA PRO A 35 -13.59 -2.79 -2.98
C PRO A 35 -12.24 -3.37 -2.56
N PRO A 36 -11.11 -2.72 -2.91
CA PRO A 36 -9.80 -3.17 -2.47
C PRO A 36 -9.80 -3.16 -0.94
N VAL A 37 -9.76 -4.36 -0.34
CA VAL A 37 -9.53 -4.53 1.09
C VAL A 37 -8.25 -3.75 1.40
N PRO A 38 -8.25 -2.79 2.34
CA PRO A 38 -7.02 -2.12 2.72
C PRO A 38 -6.03 -3.23 3.12
N PRO A 39 -4.84 -3.31 2.48
CA PRO A 39 -3.87 -4.32 2.87
C PRO A 39 -3.64 -4.09 4.35
N THR A 40 -3.91 -5.12 5.16
CA THR A 40 -3.66 -5.09 6.60
C THR A 40 -2.24 -4.54 6.75
N ALA A 41 -2.10 -3.32 7.27
CA ALA A 41 -0.86 -2.58 7.13
C ALA A 41 0.23 -3.33 7.87
N LEU A 42 1.06 -4.06 7.11
CA LEU A 42 2.19 -4.79 7.66
C LEU A 42 3.08 -3.75 8.34
N THR A 43 3.26 -3.92 9.64
CA THR A 43 4.17 -3.07 10.40
C THR A 43 5.58 -3.62 10.23
N TYR A 44 6.54 -2.73 9.96
CA TYR A 44 7.93 -3.09 9.72
C TYR A 44 8.82 -2.43 10.78
N GLN A 45 9.74 -3.21 11.33
CA GLN A 45 10.89 -2.72 12.09
C GLN A 45 12.07 -2.66 11.14
N ILE A 46 12.60 -1.45 10.92
CA ILE A 46 13.72 -1.22 10.01
C ILE A 46 14.90 -0.73 10.84
N THR A 47 16.04 -1.39 10.71
CA THR A 47 17.29 -0.99 11.34
C THR A 47 18.33 -0.69 10.26
N VAL A 48 18.85 0.53 10.25
CA VAL A 48 19.86 0.97 9.28
C VAL A 48 21.19 1.19 10.01
N PRO A 49 22.22 0.34 9.83
CA PRO A 49 23.56 0.58 10.35
C PRO A 49 24.18 1.89 9.83
N GLU A 50 25.15 2.45 10.58
CA GLU A 50 25.82 3.72 10.26
C GLU A 50 26.41 3.79 8.85
N SER A 51 26.86 2.64 8.31
CA SER A 51 27.37 2.56 6.95
C SER A 51 26.33 2.85 5.87
N ARG A 52 25.02 2.84 6.19
CA ARG A 52 23.87 3.06 5.29
C ARG A 52 23.87 2.24 3.99
N LYS A 53 24.63 1.13 3.94
CA LYS A 53 24.72 0.23 2.77
C LYS A 53 23.67 -0.88 2.78
N ILE A 54 23.18 -1.23 3.96
CA ILE A 54 22.25 -2.34 4.19
C ILE A 54 21.21 -1.85 5.18
N ALA A 55 19.94 -2.22 5.01
CA ALA A 55 18.87 -2.12 6.00
C ALA A 55 18.46 -3.53 6.42
N LEU A 56 18.18 -3.72 7.71
CA LEU A 56 17.59 -4.95 8.24
C LEU A 56 16.09 -4.69 8.45
N VAL A 57 15.23 -5.47 7.80
CA VAL A 57 13.78 -5.28 7.80
C VAL A 57 13.10 -6.50 8.42
N ALA A 58 12.30 -6.28 9.45
CA ALA A 58 11.46 -7.32 10.07
C ALA A 58 9.99 -6.91 10.04
N PRO A 59 9.10 -7.67 9.40
CA PRO A 59 7.66 -7.48 9.52
C PRO A 59 7.15 -8.03 10.86
N SER A 60 6.04 -7.49 11.37
CA SER A 60 5.35 -8.04 12.55
C SER A 60 4.76 -9.44 12.33
N ALA A 61 4.58 -9.88 11.07
CA ALA A 61 4.11 -11.21 10.70
C ALA A 61 4.77 -11.70 9.40
N PRO A 62 4.96 -13.03 9.22
CA PRO A 62 5.65 -13.61 8.06
C PRO A 62 4.78 -13.63 6.78
N LEU A 63 3.79 -12.74 6.67
CA LEU A 63 2.94 -12.59 5.49
C LEU A 63 3.46 -11.51 4.52
N ALA A 64 4.69 -11.04 4.72
CA ALA A 64 5.30 -9.99 3.91
C ALA A 64 5.96 -10.56 2.64
N THR A 65 5.75 -9.88 1.53
CA THR A 65 6.39 -10.16 0.24
C THR A 65 7.75 -9.46 0.14
N ILE A 66 8.57 -9.85 -0.84
CA ILE A 66 9.83 -9.14 -1.13
C ILE A 66 9.52 -7.68 -1.51
N ALA A 67 8.48 -7.46 -2.32
CA ALA A 67 8.05 -6.13 -2.73
C ALA A 67 7.70 -5.24 -1.53
N ASP A 68 7.01 -5.78 -0.52
CA ASP A 68 6.66 -5.01 0.67
C ASP A 68 7.88 -4.68 1.54
N ILE A 69 8.80 -5.63 1.71
CA ILE A 69 10.06 -5.45 2.46
C ILE A 69 10.91 -4.34 1.82
N GLU A 70 11.07 -4.37 0.50
CA GLU A 70 11.82 -3.35 -0.24
C GLU A 70 11.11 -1.99 -0.22
N LYS A 71 9.78 -1.98 -0.33
CA LYS A 71 8.99 -0.76 -0.23
C LYS A 71 9.14 -0.13 1.16
N ALA A 72 9.10 -0.92 2.22
CA ALA A 72 9.27 -0.45 3.59
C ALA A 72 10.66 0.16 3.78
N ALA A 73 11.72 -0.55 3.38
CA ALA A 73 13.09 -0.04 3.44
C ALA A 73 13.28 1.25 2.62
N ARG A 74 12.67 1.34 1.43
CA ARG A 74 12.72 2.53 0.58
C ARG A 74 12.03 3.73 1.22
N ILE A 75 10.86 3.54 1.83
CA ILE A 75 10.11 4.62 2.50
C ILE A 75 10.91 5.18 3.68
N GLU A 76 11.53 4.30 4.47
CA GLU A 76 12.32 4.69 5.65
C GLU A 76 13.62 5.40 5.27
N THR A 77 14.32 4.90 4.25
CA THR A 77 15.68 5.36 3.90
C THR A 77 15.70 6.43 2.81
N GLY A 78 14.64 6.53 2.01
CA GLY A 78 14.60 7.33 0.78
C GLY A 78 15.42 6.74 -0.37
N CYS A 79 16.10 5.61 -0.18
CA CYS A 79 17.01 5.00 -1.14
C CYS A 79 16.38 3.82 -1.85
N ARG A 80 16.94 3.45 -3.02
CA ARG A 80 16.52 2.21 -3.68
C ARG A 80 16.94 1.04 -2.78
N ALA A 81 15.98 0.18 -2.45
CA ALA A 81 16.19 -0.96 -1.56
C ALA A 81 15.98 -2.26 -2.34
N THR A 82 16.88 -3.22 -2.16
CA THR A 82 16.84 -4.53 -2.86
C THR A 82 17.15 -5.65 -1.88
N ALA A 83 16.24 -6.60 -1.72
CA ALA A 83 16.49 -7.75 -0.86
C ALA A 83 17.66 -8.59 -1.40
N ILE A 84 18.38 -9.28 -0.52
CA ILE A 84 19.49 -10.14 -0.96
C ILE A 84 18.99 -11.35 -1.78
N ASP A 85 19.84 -11.86 -2.68
CA ASP A 85 19.53 -13.00 -3.57
C ASP A 85 18.96 -14.22 -2.86
N ARG A 86 19.40 -14.53 -1.63
CA ARG A 86 18.91 -15.69 -0.88
C ARG A 86 17.40 -15.62 -0.61
N VAL A 87 16.85 -14.41 -0.47
CA VAL A 87 15.41 -14.19 -0.25
C VAL A 87 14.64 -14.44 -1.54
N TYR A 88 15.16 -13.96 -2.67
CA TYR A 88 14.63 -14.23 -4.01
C TYR A 88 14.63 -15.73 -4.31
N GLN A 89 15.76 -16.41 -4.11
CA GLN A 89 15.88 -17.87 -4.28
C GLN A 89 14.82 -18.62 -3.47
N ALA A 90 14.54 -18.19 -2.23
CA ALA A 90 13.55 -18.81 -1.37
C ALA A 90 12.09 -18.50 -1.76
N ALA A 91 11.85 -17.37 -2.45
CA ALA A 91 10.54 -16.97 -2.97
C ALA A 91 10.31 -17.40 -4.43
N GLY A 92 11.23 -18.16 -5.04
CA GLY A 92 11.12 -18.58 -6.44
C GLY A 92 11.38 -17.44 -7.44
N SER A 93 12.19 -16.46 -7.05
CA SER A 93 12.49 -15.22 -7.79
C SER A 93 11.28 -14.31 -8.05
N ASP A 94 10.14 -14.61 -7.42
CA ASP A 94 8.93 -13.81 -7.49
C ASP A 94 8.90 -12.81 -6.33
N ARG A 95 8.66 -11.53 -6.64
CA ARG A 95 8.67 -10.44 -5.66
C ARG A 95 7.37 -10.32 -4.88
N ASP A 96 6.29 -10.86 -5.42
CA ASP A 96 4.94 -10.79 -4.88
C ASP A 96 4.59 -12.06 -4.06
N VAL A 97 5.48 -13.05 -4.04
CA VAL A 97 5.37 -14.23 -3.18
C VAL A 97 5.72 -13.88 -1.74
N ILE A 98 4.91 -14.39 -0.81
CA ILE A 98 5.14 -14.28 0.63
C ILE A 98 6.46 -14.96 0.98
N VAL A 99 7.35 -14.22 1.63
CA VAL A 99 8.65 -14.76 2.07
C VAL A 99 8.40 -15.78 3.20
N PRO A 100 8.84 -17.04 3.06
CA PRO A 100 8.56 -18.05 4.07
C PRO A 100 9.29 -17.76 5.39
N SER A 101 8.64 -18.09 6.52
CA SER A 101 9.15 -17.83 7.88
C SER A 101 10.52 -18.49 8.18
N SER A 102 10.86 -19.57 7.46
CA SER A 102 12.17 -20.22 7.50
C SER A 102 13.31 -19.30 7.03
N VAL A 103 13.04 -18.41 6.07
CA VAL A 103 14.04 -17.45 5.57
C VAL A 103 14.35 -16.41 6.64
N TYR A 104 13.32 -15.86 7.30
CA TYR A 104 13.49 -14.93 8.41
C TYR A 104 14.32 -15.53 9.54
N ARG A 105 14.03 -16.78 9.92
CA ARG A 105 14.83 -17.50 10.94
C ARG A 105 16.30 -17.64 10.56
N GLY A 106 16.58 -17.87 9.28
CA GLY A 106 17.95 -17.95 8.75
C GLY A 106 18.75 -16.64 8.85
N PHE A 107 18.09 -15.51 9.09
CA PHE A 107 18.70 -14.19 9.27
C PHE A 107 18.40 -13.57 10.63
N GLY A 108 18.09 -14.38 11.66
CA GLY A 108 17.84 -13.89 13.01
C GLY A 108 16.55 -13.07 13.15
N GLY A 109 15.56 -13.35 12.29
CA GLY A 109 14.26 -12.69 12.27
C GLY A 109 14.19 -11.40 11.45
N ARG A 110 15.29 -10.97 10.81
CA ARG A 110 15.37 -9.74 10.02
C ARG A 110 15.92 -10.03 8.64
N ILE A 111 15.29 -9.50 7.59
CA ILE A 111 15.77 -9.68 6.22
C ILE A 111 16.71 -8.53 5.87
N PRO A 112 17.96 -8.82 5.46
CA PRO A 112 18.86 -7.79 4.97
C PRO A 112 18.45 -7.35 3.56
N VAL A 113 18.50 -6.05 3.36
CA VAL A 113 18.13 -5.33 2.14
C VAL A 113 19.26 -4.38 1.80
N THR A 114 19.86 -4.52 0.63
CA THR A 114 20.90 -3.60 0.15
C THR A 114 20.27 -2.27 -0.22
N LEU A 115 20.91 -1.18 0.22
CA LEU A 115 20.49 0.20 -0.08
C LEU A 115 21.43 0.81 -1.11
N ALA A 116 20.84 1.44 -2.13
CA ALA A 116 21.54 2.24 -3.14
C ALA A 116 20.95 3.66 -3.13
N CYS A 117 21.63 4.54 -2.39
CA CYS A 117 21.34 5.98 -2.35
C CYS A 117 22.14 6.68 -3.46
N ARG A 118 21.52 7.60 -4.20
CA ARG A 118 22.20 8.46 -5.16
C ARG A 118 22.25 9.89 -4.66
#